data_AF-A0A8J3JAG8-F1
#
_entry.id   AF-A0A8J3JAG8-F1
#
_cell.length_a   1.000
_cell.length_b   1.000
_cell.length_c   1.000
_cell.angle_alpha   90.00
_cell.angle_beta   90.00
_cell.angle_gamma   90.00
#
_symmetry.space_group_name_H-M   'P 1'
#
loop_
_entity.id
_entity.type
_entity.pdbx_description
1 polymer ?
#
loop_
_entity_poly.entity_id
_entity_poly.type
_entity_poly.pdbx_seq_one_letter_code
_entity_poly.pdbx_strand_id
1 'polypeptide(L)'
;MPKSSRRTSTDVTIIDSNVQRSSLRRAKTAFIVSGIVAGVLAALVLSSHMHPILAVLVGALIALPVAAIVGAAVLIWPMVRILVHWWVEIAAASLVLAGMSALYHVAAGPVVIGVVLALAGGLLLPPPLRRRTVSLVWCVISRHRLRMSFAAFIRGNREGTLPFILHAKPTPVGERVVVWLRPGLSLAELQNRQGQLAVSCWAKNVTVESASAKYAALLVFNIKRHNTLDAAVDSPLADTPTAPAREKTATADVTALDLTDVPEDAVKATEVKPARKQPANTAVYKPTANKPAAPADAVLSASGEDVSDYI
;
A
#
# COMPACT_ATOMS: atom_id res chain seq x y z
N MET A 1 23.67 28.78 15.87
CA MET A 1 23.83 27.33 16.09
C MET A 1 22.57 26.78 16.73
N PRO A 2 21.74 25.96 16.06
CA PRO A 2 20.55 25.39 16.67
C PRO A 2 20.92 24.19 17.57
N LYS A 3 20.37 24.19 18.78
CA LYS A 3 20.53 23.19 19.84
C LYS A 3 19.81 21.91 19.39
N SER A 4 20.55 20.84 19.09
CA SER A 4 19.93 19.55 18.77
C SER A 4 19.29 18.96 20.03
N SER A 5 17.99 18.68 19.98
CA SER A 5 17.25 18.07 21.07
C SER A 5 17.55 16.58 21.15
N ARG A 6 18.12 16.12 22.27
CA ARG A 6 18.19 14.70 22.66
C ARG A 6 16.79 14.19 23.05
N ARG A 7 15.92 13.90 22.06
CA ARG A 7 14.63 13.21 22.25
C ARG A 7 14.59 11.86 21.51
N THR A 8 15.58 11.00 21.72
CA THR A 8 15.67 9.77 20.92
C THR A 8 15.84 8.47 21.72
N SER A 9 16.08 8.52 23.03
CA SER A 9 16.29 7.29 23.81
C SER A 9 15.12 6.91 24.73
N THR A 10 14.55 7.89 25.45
CA THR A 10 13.43 7.65 26.38
C THR A 10 12.08 7.49 25.68
N ASP A 11 11.87 8.18 24.57
CA ASP A 11 10.61 8.09 23.80
C ASP A 11 10.48 6.71 23.13
N VAL A 12 11.59 6.15 22.65
CA VAL A 12 11.63 4.85 21.97
C VAL A 12 11.31 3.70 22.94
N THR A 13 11.78 3.76 24.19
CA THR A 13 11.50 2.72 25.19
C THR A 13 10.07 2.75 25.72
N ILE A 14 9.45 3.93 25.82
CA ILE A 14 8.05 4.05 26.26
C ILE A 14 7.09 3.49 25.20
N ILE A 15 7.32 3.80 23.93
CA ILE A 15 6.44 3.36 22.82
C ILE A 15 6.44 1.83 22.69
N ASP A 16 7.61 1.17 22.77
CA ASP A 16 7.69 -0.28 22.67
C ASP A 16 7.00 -1.01 23.84
N SER A 17 7.09 -0.44 25.05
CA SER A 17 6.44 -1.01 26.24
C SER A 17 4.91 -1.01 26.12
N ASN A 18 4.32 0.00 25.47
CA ASN A 18 2.88 0.12 25.29
C ASN A 18 2.35 -0.89 24.27
N VAL A 19 3.07 -1.09 23.15
CA VAL A 19 2.68 -2.06 22.12
C VAL A 19 2.71 -3.49 22.67
N GLN A 20 3.75 -3.86 23.42
CA GLN A 20 3.85 -5.18 24.05
C GLN A 20 2.77 -5.42 25.12
N ARG A 21 2.45 -4.40 25.93
CA ARG A 21 1.35 -4.49 26.91
C ARG A 21 0.00 -4.71 26.22
N SER A 22 -0.23 -4.07 25.07
CA SER A 22 -1.49 -4.20 24.33
C SER A 22 -1.69 -5.62 23.76
N SER A 23 -0.64 -6.26 23.24
CA SER A 23 -0.71 -7.62 22.70
C SER A 23 -0.87 -8.66 23.81
N LEU A 24 -0.14 -8.51 24.92
CA LEU A 24 -0.26 -9.37 26.09
C LEU A 24 -1.65 -9.32 26.72
N ARG A 25 -2.26 -8.12 26.81
CA ARG A 25 -3.64 -7.98 27.31
C ARG A 25 -4.63 -8.73 26.41
N ARG A 26 -4.53 -8.55 25.09
CA ARG A 26 -5.40 -9.27 24.13
C ARG A 26 -5.22 -10.78 24.20
N ALA A 27 -3.97 -11.26 24.30
CA ALA A 27 -3.68 -12.68 24.46
C ALA A 27 -4.23 -13.26 25.77
N LYS A 28 -4.09 -12.52 26.89
CA LYS A 28 -4.65 -12.91 28.19
C LYS A 28 -6.18 -12.98 28.16
N THR A 29 -6.83 -11.98 27.58
CA THR A 29 -8.30 -12.00 27.42
C THR A 29 -8.74 -13.18 26.57
N ALA A 30 -8.07 -13.44 25.44
CA ALA A 30 -8.38 -14.58 24.58
C ALA A 30 -8.17 -15.93 25.29
N PHE A 31 -7.09 -16.08 26.06
CA PHE A 31 -6.81 -17.27 26.86
C PHE A 31 -7.93 -17.52 27.89
N ILE A 32 -8.30 -16.51 28.67
CA ILE A 32 -9.33 -16.65 29.71
C ILE A 32 -10.69 -16.99 29.08
N VAL A 33 -11.11 -16.25 28.05
CA VAL A 33 -12.42 -16.44 27.41
C VAL A 33 -12.50 -17.81 26.75
N SER A 34 -11.47 -18.21 26.00
CA SER A 34 -11.46 -19.53 25.35
C SER A 34 -11.38 -20.68 26.35
N GLY A 35 -10.64 -20.53 27.45
CA GLY A 35 -10.58 -21.52 28.53
C GLY A 35 -11.92 -21.71 29.23
N ILE A 36 -12.64 -20.62 29.55
CA ILE A 36 -13.98 -20.71 30.15
C ILE A 36 -14.94 -21.41 29.20
N VAL A 37 -14.99 -20.99 27.93
CA VAL A 37 -15.90 -21.57 26.93
C VAL A 37 -15.59 -23.05 26.70
N ALA A 38 -14.31 -23.40 26.48
CA ALA A 38 -13.90 -24.79 26.26
C ALA A 38 -14.16 -25.67 27.50
N GLY A 39 -13.92 -25.15 28.70
CA GLY A 39 -14.15 -25.86 29.96
C GLY A 39 -15.62 -26.13 30.23
N VAL A 40 -16.47 -25.12 30.03
CA VAL A 40 -17.93 -25.27 30.17
C VAL A 40 -18.48 -26.27 29.15
N LEU A 41 -18.06 -26.19 27.89
CA LEU A 41 -18.49 -27.13 26.85
C LEU A 41 -18.02 -28.56 27.14
N ALA A 42 -16.76 -28.74 27.55
CA ALA A 42 -16.25 -30.06 27.91
C ALA A 42 -16.97 -30.64 29.14
N ALA A 43 -17.19 -29.84 30.17
CA ALA A 43 -17.91 -30.26 31.38
C ALA A 43 -19.37 -30.66 31.08
N LEU A 44 -20.07 -29.90 30.22
CA LEU A 44 -21.43 -30.23 29.79
C LEU A 44 -21.50 -31.60 29.11
N VAL A 45 -20.57 -31.87 28.19
CA VAL A 45 -20.50 -33.16 27.50
C VAL A 45 -20.16 -34.29 28.49
N LEU A 46 -19.18 -34.10 29.36
CA LEU A 46 -18.75 -35.14 30.31
C LEU A 46 -19.76 -35.41 31.43
N SER A 47 -20.61 -34.42 31.77
CA SER A 47 -21.65 -34.56 32.79
C SER A 47 -22.69 -35.63 32.45
N SER A 48 -22.81 -36.01 31.17
CA SER A 48 -23.69 -37.10 30.75
C SER A 48 -23.10 -38.50 30.97
N HIS A 49 -21.79 -38.60 31.22
CA HIS A 49 -21.07 -39.88 31.34
C HIS A 49 -20.41 -40.08 32.71
N MET A 50 -20.16 -39.00 33.46
CA MET A 50 -19.45 -39.02 34.74
C MET A 50 -20.14 -38.14 35.78
N HIS A 51 -19.85 -38.38 37.07
CA HIS A 51 -20.31 -37.53 38.16
C HIS A 51 -19.93 -36.06 37.89
N PRO A 52 -20.83 -35.08 38.12
CA PRO A 52 -20.65 -33.69 37.68
C PRO A 52 -19.35 -33.04 38.19
N ILE A 53 -18.92 -33.38 39.40
CA ILE A 53 -17.65 -32.89 39.98
C ILE A 53 -16.44 -33.36 39.15
N LEU A 54 -16.41 -34.63 38.72
CA LEU A 54 -15.35 -35.17 37.89
C LEU A 54 -15.40 -34.57 36.48
N ALA A 55 -16.60 -34.36 35.93
CA ALA A 55 -16.79 -33.73 34.62
C ALA A 55 -16.21 -32.31 34.58
N VAL A 56 -16.36 -31.52 35.65
CA VAL A 56 -15.76 -30.18 35.76
C VAL A 56 -14.24 -30.24 35.83
N LEU A 57 -13.66 -31.15 36.62
CA LEU A 57 -12.20 -31.27 36.73
C LEU A 57 -11.55 -31.70 35.41
N VAL A 58 -12.11 -32.71 34.74
CA VAL A 58 -11.61 -33.17 33.45
C VAL A 58 -11.85 -32.11 32.37
N GLY A 59 -12.99 -31.43 32.39
CA GLY A 59 -13.28 -30.31 31.51
C GLY A 59 -12.26 -29.17 31.65
N ALA A 60 -11.88 -28.81 32.88
CA ALA A 60 -10.84 -27.82 33.15
C ALA A 60 -9.47 -28.27 32.62
N LEU A 61 -9.13 -29.56 32.77
CA LEU A 61 -7.88 -30.14 32.30
C LEU A 61 -7.78 -30.12 30.77
N ILE A 62 -8.89 -30.36 30.06
CA ILE A 62 -8.98 -30.26 28.59
C ILE A 62 -8.98 -28.80 28.12
N ALA A 63 -9.61 -27.90 28.86
CA ALA A 63 -9.71 -26.50 28.49
C ALA A 63 -8.35 -25.78 28.52
N LEU A 64 -7.45 -26.19 29.42
CA LEU A 64 -6.14 -25.56 29.59
C LEU A 64 -5.23 -25.62 28.35
N PRO A 65 -5.01 -26.78 27.69
CA PRO A 65 -4.25 -26.83 26.44
C PRO A 65 -4.94 -26.08 25.29
N VAL A 66 -6.28 -26.14 25.20
CA VAL A 66 -7.03 -25.41 24.16
C VAL A 66 -6.85 -23.90 24.33
N ALA A 67 -7.02 -23.39 25.56
CA ALA A 67 -6.81 -21.99 25.89
C ALA A 67 -5.37 -21.55 25.60
N ALA A 68 -4.38 -22.39 25.95
CA ALA A 68 -2.97 -22.13 25.69
C ALA A 68 -2.68 -21.99 24.19
N ILE A 69 -3.25 -22.87 23.35
CA ILE A 69 -3.11 -22.81 21.89
C ILE A 69 -3.73 -21.52 21.33
N VAL A 70 -4.94 -21.16 21.76
CA VAL A 70 -5.62 -19.94 21.31
C VAL A 70 -4.85 -18.69 21.76
N GLY A 71 -4.39 -18.65 23.01
CA GLY A 71 -3.56 -17.57 23.54
C GLY A 71 -2.26 -17.39 22.76
N ALA A 72 -1.57 -18.50 22.47
CA ALA A 72 -0.36 -18.50 21.64
C ALA A 72 -0.64 -18.03 20.21
N ALA A 73 -1.74 -18.47 19.59
CA ALA A 73 -2.12 -18.03 18.25
C ALA A 73 -2.37 -16.52 18.18
N VAL A 74 -3.03 -15.93 19.19
CA VAL A 74 -3.26 -14.47 19.27
C VAL A 74 -1.94 -13.72 19.49
N LEU A 75 -1.02 -14.26 20.29
CA LEU A 75 0.30 -13.69 20.51
C LEU A 75 1.16 -13.71 19.24
N ILE A 76 1.09 -14.81 18.47
CA ILE A 76 1.87 -15.06 17.26
C ILE A 76 1.26 -14.33 16.04
N TRP A 77 -0.05 -14.08 16.04
CA TRP A 77 -0.77 -13.40 14.96
C TRP A 77 -0.09 -12.14 14.39
N PRO A 78 0.37 -11.15 15.19
CA PRO A 78 1.07 -9.99 14.65
C PRO A 78 2.33 -10.36 13.85
N MET A 79 3.06 -11.40 14.27
CA MET A 79 4.26 -11.88 13.58
C MET A 79 3.90 -12.58 12.27
N VAL A 80 2.89 -13.45 12.29
CA VAL A 80 2.36 -14.09 11.09
C VAL A 80 1.87 -13.05 10.09
N ARG A 81 1.18 -12.01 10.55
CA ARG A 81 0.72 -10.92 9.68
C ARG A 81 1.88 -10.18 9.02
N ILE A 82 2.97 -9.94 9.74
CA ILE A 82 4.17 -9.34 9.15
C ILE A 82 4.74 -10.29 8.10
N LEU A 83 4.90 -11.57 8.41
CA LEU A 83 5.42 -12.58 7.48
C LEU A 83 4.57 -12.69 6.21
N VAL A 84 3.26 -12.84 6.35
CA VAL A 84 2.30 -12.88 5.24
C VAL A 84 2.32 -11.59 4.44
N HIS A 85 2.65 -10.46 5.05
CA HIS A 85 2.70 -9.20 4.31
C HIS A 85 4.02 -9.00 3.54
N TRP A 86 5.12 -9.62 4.01
CA TRP A 86 6.45 -9.60 3.38
C TRP A 86 6.79 -10.89 2.60
N TRP A 87 5.81 -11.77 2.40
CA TRP A 87 6.08 -13.12 1.88
C TRP A 87 6.70 -13.12 0.49
N VAL A 88 6.32 -12.19 -0.39
CA VAL A 88 6.86 -12.10 -1.76
C VAL A 88 8.32 -11.67 -1.73
N GLU A 89 8.65 -10.69 -0.90
CA GLU A 89 10.00 -10.17 -0.71
C GLU A 89 10.91 -11.23 -0.07
N ILE A 90 10.40 -11.95 0.93
CA ILE A 90 11.10 -13.07 1.57
C ILE A 90 11.30 -14.22 0.58
N ALA A 91 10.26 -14.57 -0.18
CA ALA A 91 10.35 -15.61 -1.21
C ALA A 91 11.39 -15.24 -2.28
N ALA A 92 11.38 -13.99 -2.76
CA ALA A 92 12.36 -13.50 -3.72
C ALA A 92 13.79 -13.53 -3.15
N ALA A 93 14.00 -13.06 -1.91
CA ALA A 93 15.30 -13.11 -1.26
C ALA A 93 15.79 -14.56 -1.05
N SER A 94 14.88 -15.45 -0.60
CA SER A 94 15.20 -16.87 -0.41
C SER A 94 15.55 -17.56 -1.73
N LEU A 95 14.89 -17.21 -2.83
CA LEU A 95 15.19 -17.76 -4.16
C LEU A 95 16.59 -17.34 -4.62
N VAL A 96 16.96 -16.07 -4.40
CA VAL A 96 18.31 -15.56 -4.71
C VAL A 96 19.36 -16.27 -3.86
N LEU A 97 19.14 -16.39 -2.55
CA LEU A 97 20.05 -17.09 -1.63
C LEU A 97 20.21 -18.56 -1.99
N ALA A 98 19.11 -19.26 -2.28
CA ALA A 98 19.14 -20.67 -2.69
C ALA A 98 19.88 -20.85 -4.02
N GLY A 99 19.62 -19.98 -5.01
CA GLY A 99 20.32 -19.99 -6.29
C GLY A 99 21.82 -19.75 -6.12
N MET A 100 22.21 -18.81 -5.26
CA MET A 100 23.62 -18.53 -4.95
C MET A 100 24.29 -19.72 -4.25
N SER A 101 23.63 -20.33 -3.27
CA SER A 101 24.13 -21.52 -2.56
C SER A 101 24.33 -22.70 -3.51
N ALA A 102 23.37 -22.95 -4.40
CA ALA A 102 23.48 -24.01 -5.40
C ALA A 102 24.67 -23.76 -6.36
N LEU A 103 24.88 -22.50 -6.77
CA LEU A 103 26.00 -22.13 -7.63
C LEU A 103 27.37 -22.34 -6.93
N TYR A 104 27.46 -22.04 -5.63
CA TYR A 104 28.67 -22.30 -4.83
C TYR A 104 29.01 -23.79 -4.71
N HIS A 105 28.03 -24.68 -4.73
CA HIS A 105 28.29 -26.13 -4.66
C HIS A 105 28.80 -26.72 -5.97
N VAL A 106 28.56 -26.06 -7.11
CA VAL A 106 28.87 -26.59 -8.44
C VAL A 106 30.10 -25.91 -9.07
N ALA A 107 30.49 -24.71 -8.63
CA ALA A 107 31.54 -23.92 -9.25
C ALA A 107 32.55 -23.33 -8.26
N ALA A 108 33.79 -23.14 -8.73
CA ALA A 108 34.84 -22.46 -7.96
C ALA A 108 34.52 -20.96 -7.77
N GLY A 109 34.94 -20.39 -6.64
CA GLY A 109 34.63 -19.00 -6.23
C GLY A 109 34.68 -17.91 -7.32
N PRO A 110 35.74 -17.79 -8.14
CA PRO A 110 35.80 -16.77 -9.20
C PRO A 110 34.78 -16.99 -10.33
N VAL A 111 34.44 -18.25 -10.63
CA VAL A 111 33.40 -18.59 -11.62
C VAL A 111 32.02 -18.18 -11.11
N VAL A 112 31.75 -18.38 -9.82
CA VAL A 112 30.51 -17.93 -9.17
C VAL A 112 30.34 -16.42 -9.32
N ILE A 113 31.38 -15.64 -9.04
CA ILE A 113 31.35 -14.17 -9.17
C ILE A 113 31.09 -13.77 -10.63
N GLY A 114 31.77 -14.40 -11.59
CA GLY A 114 31.58 -14.14 -13.02
C GLY A 114 30.14 -14.43 -13.49
N VAL A 115 29.58 -15.58 -13.09
CA VAL A 115 28.20 -15.97 -13.43
C VAL A 115 27.19 -15.01 -12.79
N VAL A 116 27.40 -14.59 -11.55
CA VAL A 116 26.50 -13.63 -10.87
C VAL A 116 26.52 -12.27 -11.54
N LEU A 117 27.69 -11.73 -11.87
CA LEU A 117 27.80 -10.45 -12.58
C LEU A 117 27.14 -10.52 -13.96
N ALA A 118 27.32 -11.62 -14.66
CA ALA A 118 26.76 -11.79 -15.99
C ALA A 118 25.25 -12.09 -15.96
N LEU A 119 24.72 -12.75 -14.91
CA LEU A 119 23.27 -12.86 -14.66
C LEU A 119 22.66 -11.51 -14.25
N ALA A 120 23.32 -10.74 -13.38
CA ALA A 120 22.88 -9.42 -12.95
C ALA A 120 22.85 -8.43 -14.12
N GLY A 121 23.83 -8.49 -15.02
CA GLY A 121 23.83 -7.74 -16.29
C GLY A 121 22.80 -8.24 -17.31
N GLY A 122 22.20 -9.41 -17.07
CA GLY A 122 21.27 -10.07 -17.99
C GLY A 122 21.93 -10.66 -19.23
N LEU A 123 23.25 -10.83 -19.21
CA LEU A 123 24.07 -11.27 -20.35
C LEU A 123 23.88 -12.77 -20.65
N LEU A 124 23.64 -13.60 -19.63
CA LEU A 124 23.35 -15.04 -19.81
C LEU A 124 21.88 -15.34 -20.09
N LEU A 125 20.96 -14.37 -19.92
CA LEU A 125 19.55 -14.63 -20.12
C LEU A 125 19.16 -14.42 -21.58
N PRO A 126 18.47 -15.36 -22.22
CA PRO A 126 17.93 -15.12 -23.55
C PRO A 126 16.94 -13.94 -23.50
N PRO A 127 16.84 -13.13 -24.58
CA PRO A 127 16.03 -11.91 -24.62
C PRO A 127 14.61 -12.03 -24.04
N PRO A 128 13.82 -13.09 -24.31
CA PRO A 128 12.48 -13.21 -23.73
C PRO A 128 12.50 -13.45 -22.22
N LEU A 129 13.46 -14.24 -21.70
CA LEU A 129 13.58 -14.45 -20.25
C LEU A 129 14.03 -13.17 -19.55
N ARG A 130 14.99 -12.42 -20.13
CA ARG A 130 15.45 -11.15 -19.56
C ARG A 130 14.31 -10.15 -19.41
N ARG A 131 13.42 -10.06 -20.40
CA ARG A 131 12.22 -9.20 -20.31
C ARG A 131 11.28 -9.67 -19.19
N ARG A 132 10.99 -10.97 -19.10
CA ARG A 132 10.13 -11.53 -18.05
C ARG A 132 10.70 -11.32 -16.65
N THR A 133 12.00 -11.57 -16.44
CA THR A 133 12.62 -11.38 -15.13
C THR A 133 12.63 -9.91 -14.73
N VAL A 134 12.96 -9.00 -15.65
CA VAL A 134 12.88 -7.55 -15.40
C VAL A 134 11.46 -7.14 -15.02
N SER A 135 10.43 -7.60 -15.73
CA SER A 135 9.04 -7.30 -15.39
C SER A 135 8.61 -7.85 -14.02
N LEU A 136 9.07 -9.05 -13.65
CA LEU A 136 8.80 -9.63 -12.33
C LEU A 136 9.53 -8.88 -11.20
N VAL A 137 10.79 -8.52 -11.41
CA VAL A 137 11.56 -7.69 -10.47
C VAL A 137 10.85 -6.35 -10.26
N TRP A 138 10.37 -5.73 -11.34
CA TRP A 138 9.59 -4.51 -11.25
C TRP A 138 8.29 -4.70 -10.44
N CYS A 139 7.58 -5.82 -10.62
CA CYS A 139 6.40 -6.13 -9.79
C CYS A 139 6.73 -6.17 -8.28
N VAL A 140 7.87 -6.74 -7.89
CA VAL A 140 8.33 -6.77 -6.49
C VAL A 140 8.67 -5.36 -6.00
N ILE A 141 9.40 -4.57 -6.81
CA ILE A 141 9.77 -3.20 -6.45
C ILE A 141 8.51 -2.32 -6.29
N SER A 142 7.59 -2.35 -7.24
CA SER A 142 6.35 -1.54 -7.17
C SER A 142 5.50 -1.93 -5.98
N ARG A 143 5.40 -3.22 -5.64
CA ARG A 143 4.72 -3.70 -4.43
C ARG A 143 5.34 -3.10 -3.17
N HIS A 144 6.67 -3.18 -3.04
CA HIS A 144 7.39 -2.64 -1.90
C HIS A 144 7.20 -1.11 -1.78
N ARG A 145 7.30 -0.40 -2.91
CA ARG A 145 7.19 1.06 -2.94
C ARG A 145 5.77 1.56 -2.70
N LEU A 146 4.76 0.91 -3.27
CA LEU A 146 3.35 1.16 -2.94
C LEU A 146 3.12 1.02 -1.44
N ARG A 147 3.67 -0.02 -0.82
CA ARG A 147 3.56 -0.22 0.62
C ARG A 147 4.19 0.93 1.42
N MET A 148 5.40 1.37 1.04
CA MET A 148 6.05 2.53 1.69
C MET A 148 5.24 3.81 1.52
N SER A 149 4.61 4.02 0.36
CA SER A 149 3.72 5.16 0.11
C SER A 149 2.48 5.11 1.01
N PHE A 150 1.82 3.95 1.14
CA PHE A 150 0.67 3.78 2.03
C PHE A 150 1.04 3.97 3.50
N ALA A 151 2.22 3.47 3.92
CA ALA A 151 2.71 3.71 5.27
C ALA A 151 2.92 5.21 5.56
N ALA A 152 3.39 5.97 4.57
CA ALA A 152 3.50 7.43 4.68
C ALA A 152 2.12 8.11 4.76
N PHE A 153 1.15 7.69 3.94
CA PHE A 153 -0.20 8.25 3.97
C PHE A 153 -0.95 7.97 5.26
N ILE A 154 -0.83 6.75 5.80
CA ILE A 154 -1.49 6.37 7.05
C ILE A 154 -0.93 7.16 8.23
N ARG A 155 0.40 7.41 8.27
CA ARG A 155 0.99 8.28 9.28
C ARG A 155 0.44 9.71 9.23
N GLY A 156 0.09 10.20 8.04
CA GLY A 156 -0.55 11.49 7.86
C GLY A 156 -2.02 11.51 8.29
N ASN A 157 -2.77 10.43 8.03
CA ASN A 157 -4.22 10.40 8.25
C ASN A 157 -4.65 9.93 9.64
N ARG A 158 -3.73 9.37 10.46
CA ARG A 158 -3.94 8.80 11.82
C ARG A 158 -4.97 7.67 11.96
N GLU A 159 -5.83 7.49 10.96
CA GLU A 159 -6.88 6.49 10.90
C GLU A 159 -6.64 5.58 9.70
N GLY A 160 -5.80 4.56 9.88
CA GLY A 160 -5.57 3.64 8.79
C GLY A 160 -4.79 2.41 9.19
N THR A 161 -5.14 1.29 8.57
CA THR A 161 -4.28 0.10 8.56
C THR A 161 -3.71 -0.07 7.17
N LEU A 162 -2.48 -0.54 7.11
CA LEU A 162 -1.78 -0.78 5.86
C LEU A 162 -2.63 -1.71 4.96
N PRO A 163 -2.99 -1.28 3.74
CA PRO A 163 -3.80 -2.08 2.85
C PRO A 163 -3.05 -3.32 2.40
N PHE A 164 -3.81 -4.38 2.11
CA PHE A 164 -3.24 -5.66 1.71
C PHE A 164 -3.02 -5.69 0.20
N ILE A 165 -1.76 -5.73 -0.23
CA ILE A 165 -1.42 -5.86 -1.65
C ILE A 165 -1.56 -7.34 -2.01
N LEU A 166 -2.54 -7.68 -2.85
CA LEU A 166 -2.85 -9.06 -3.19
C LEU A 166 -1.85 -9.59 -4.22
N HIS A 167 -1.87 -9.01 -5.42
CA HIS A 167 -1.12 -9.54 -6.54
C HIS A 167 -0.69 -8.45 -7.52
N ALA A 168 0.51 -8.60 -8.07
CA ALA A 168 1.06 -7.75 -9.11
C ALA A 168 1.30 -8.59 -10.36
N LYS A 169 0.67 -8.21 -11.47
CA LYS A 169 0.84 -8.86 -12.77
C LYS A 169 1.60 -7.92 -13.71
N PRO A 170 2.63 -8.42 -14.42
CA PRO A 170 3.27 -7.63 -15.46
C PRO A 170 2.31 -7.41 -16.62
N THR A 171 2.36 -6.23 -17.21
CA THR A 171 1.61 -5.85 -18.42
C THR A 171 2.58 -5.27 -19.44
N PRO A 172 2.26 -5.23 -20.75
CA PRO A 172 3.17 -4.71 -21.77
C PRO A 172 3.66 -3.27 -21.51
N VAL A 173 2.86 -2.47 -20.82
CA VAL A 173 3.09 -1.02 -20.59
C VAL A 173 3.70 -0.75 -19.20
N GLY A 174 3.69 -1.75 -18.32
CA GLY A 174 4.08 -1.63 -16.92
C GLY A 174 3.48 -2.74 -16.08
N GLU A 175 2.68 -2.40 -15.06
CA GLU A 175 2.25 -3.36 -14.05
C GLU A 175 0.81 -3.10 -13.60
N ARG A 176 0.07 -4.17 -13.30
CA ARG A 176 -1.27 -4.11 -12.71
C ARG A 176 -1.22 -4.71 -11.31
N VAL A 177 -1.51 -3.90 -10.30
CA VAL A 177 -1.48 -4.32 -8.89
C VAL A 177 -2.88 -4.27 -8.29
N VAL A 178 -3.35 -5.40 -7.78
CA VAL A 178 -4.62 -5.50 -7.06
C VAL A 178 -4.36 -5.28 -5.58
N VAL A 179 -5.07 -4.33 -4.99
CA VAL A 179 -4.93 -3.94 -3.58
C VAL A 179 -6.28 -4.00 -2.90
N TRP A 180 -6.31 -4.63 -1.73
CA TRP A 180 -7.44 -4.63 -0.82
C TRP A 180 -7.27 -3.54 0.24
N LEU A 181 -8.10 -2.51 0.17
CA LEU A 181 -8.11 -1.42 1.14
C LEU A 181 -8.74 -1.87 2.46
N ARG A 182 -8.09 -1.47 3.56
CA ARG A 182 -8.72 -1.45 4.88
C ARG A 182 -9.49 -0.12 5.05
N PRO A 183 -10.44 -0.05 5.99
CA PRO A 183 -11.12 1.19 6.34
C PRO A 183 -10.10 2.30 6.65
N GLY A 184 -10.43 3.53 6.23
CA GLY A 184 -9.59 4.73 6.42
C GLY A 184 -8.95 5.28 5.15
N LEU A 185 -9.14 4.62 4.00
CA LEU A 185 -8.72 5.13 2.68
C LEU A 185 -9.88 4.99 1.69
N SER A 186 -10.12 6.04 0.89
CA SER A 186 -11.16 6.03 -0.15
C SER A 186 -10.55 6.05 -1.55
N LEU A 187 -11.31 5.58 -2.55
CA LEU A 187 -10.92 5.67 -3.96
C LEU A 187 -10.69 7.12 -4.39
N ALA A 188 -11.58 8.03 -4.00
CA ALA A 188 -11.50 9.45 -4.35
C ALA A 188 -10.21 10.09 -3.80
N GLU A 189 -9.84 9.77 -2.56
CA GLU A 189 -8.60 10.27 -1.97
C GLU A 189 -7.36 9.76 -2.71
N LEU A 190 -7.37 8.48 -3.11
CA LEU A 190 -6.28 7.90 -3.90
C LEU A 190 -6.20 8.49 -5.31
N GLN A 191 -7.34 8.77 -5.93
CA GLN A 191 -7.41 9.43 -7.23
C GLN A 191 -6.83 10.85 -7.17
N ASN A 192 -7.16 11.60 -6.13
CA ASN A 192 -6.60 12.94 -5.90
C ASN A 192 -5.09 12.93 -5.65
N ARG A 193 -4.52 11.80 -5.18
CA ARG A 193 -3.09 11.65 -4.88
C ARG A 193 -2.32 10.80 -5.90
N GLN A 194 -2.88 10.55 -7.09
CA GLN A 194 -2.22 9.76 -8.15
C GLN A 194 -0.83 10.29 -8.54
N GLY A 195 -0.64 11.61 -8.55
CA GLY A 195 0.67 12.21 -8.84
C GLY A 195 1.72 11.84 -7.79
N GLN A 196 1.37 11.86 -6.50
CA GLN A 196 2.27 11.45 -5.43
C GLN A 196 2.57 9.95 -5.51
N LEU A 197 1.56 9.14 -5.82
CA LEU A 197 1.72 7.71 -6.06
C LEU A 197 2.68 7.45 -7.22
N ALA A 198 2.55 8.14 -8.35
CA ALA A 198 3.42 7.99 -9.51
C ALA A 198 4.90 8.28 -9.17
N VAL A 199 5.17 9.38 -8.46
CA VAL A 199 6.53 9.70 -7.98
C VAL A 199 7.04 8.63 -7.00
N SER A 200 6.19 8.22 -6.06
CA SER A 200 6.51 7.18 -5.08
C SER A 200 6.66 5.78 -5.68
N CYS A 201 6.22 5.55 -6.91
CA CYS A 201 6.38 4.30 -7.66
C CYS A 201 7.40 4.43 -8.81
N TRP A 202 8.01 5.60 -9.03
CA TRP A 202 8.93 5.89 -10.15
C TRP A 202 8.28 5.54 -11.48
N ALA A 203 6.99 5.81 -11.59
CA ALA A 203 6.19 5.53 -12.77
C ALA A 203 5.88 6.83 -13.49
N LYS A 204 5.63 6.75 -14.80
CA LYS A 204 5.21 7.90 -15.59
C LYS A 204 3.78 8.31 -15.24
N ASN A 205 2.92 7.33 -15.00
CA ASN A 205 1.54 7.56 -14.56
C ASN A 205 1.05 6.36 -13.72
N VAL A 206 0.18 6.63 -12.76
CA VAL A 206 -0.52 5.62 -11.95
C VAL A 206 -2.01 5.95 -11.98
N THR A 207 -2.80 5.07 -12.59
CA THR A 207 -4.26 5.19 -12.61
C THR A 207 -4.86 4.21 -11.62
N VAL A 208 -5.80 4.69 -10.80
CA VAL A 208 -6.48 3.90 -9.76
C VAL A 208 -7.95 3.72 -10.14
N GLU A 209 -8.37 2.46 -10.24
CA GLU A 209 -9.71 2.05 -10.66
C GLU A 209 -10.32 1.09 -9.63
N SER A 210 -11.65 1.03 -9.54
CA SER A 210 -12.33 -0.01 -8.77
C SER A 210 -12.21 -1.35 -9.50
N ALA A 211 -11.83 -2.39 -8.77
CA ALA A 211 -11.68 -3.74 -9.33
C ALA A 211 -13.03 -4.45 -9.51
N SER A 212 -14.02 -4.07 -8.71
CA SER A 212 -15.33 -4.70 -8.70
C SER A 212 -16.40 -3.68 -8.35
N ALA A 213 -17.55 -3.76 -9.01
CA ALA A 213 -18.73 -2.99 -8.64
C ALA A 213 -19.31 -3.40 -7.27
N LYS A 214 -19.04 -4.63 -6.82
CA LYS A 214 -19.55 -5.18 -5.56
C LYS A 214 -18.69 -4.82 -4.34
N TYR A 215 -17.38 -4.61 -4.56
CA TYR A 215 -16.41 -4.43 -3.48
C TYR A 215 -15.63 -3.13 -3.64
N ALA A 216 -16.05 -2.08 -2.94
CA ALA A 216 -15.36 -0.78 -2.92
C ALA A 216 -13.94 -0.86 -2.33
N ALA A 217 -13.67 -1.88 -1.50
CA ALA A 217 -12.36 -2.12 -0.92
C ALA A 217 -11.36 -2.70 -1.93
N LEU A 218 -11.80 -3.27 -3.04
CA LEU A 218 -10.91 -3.89 -4.02
C LEU A 218 -10.58 -2.90 -5.13
N LEU A 219 -9.32 -2.44 -5.17
CA LEU A 219 -8.84 -1.48 -6.15
C LEU A 219 -7.75 -2.08 -7.04
N VAL A 220 -7.71 -1.61 -8.29
CA VAL A 220 -6.66 -1.92 -9.26
C VAL A 220 -5.83 -0.68 -9.51
N PHE A 221 -4.52 -0.80 -9.31
CA PHE A 221 -3.53 0.20 -9.66
C PHE A 221 -2.87 -0.22 -10.96
N ASN A 222 -3.12 0.53 -12.04
CA ASN A 222 -2.38 0.36 -13.29
C ASN A 222 -1.20 1.34 -13.29
N ILE A 223 0.01 0.81 -13.16
CA ILE A 223 1.26 1.55 -13.10
C ILE A 223 1.86 1.53 -14.50
N LYS A 224 1.90 2.68 -15.17
CA LYS A 224 2.46 2.83 -16.52
C LYS A 224 3.89 3.36 -16.43
N ARG A 225 4.84 2.60 -16.99
CA ARG A 225 6.27 2.95 -17.04
C ARG A 225 6.71 3.33 -18.45
N HIS A 226 6.18 2.62 -19.44
CA HIS A 226 6.44 2.85 -20.85
C HIS A 226 5.24 3.50 -21.53
N ASN A 227 5.45 4.15 -22.68
CA ASN A 227 4.34 4.65 -23.47
C ASN A 227 3.61 3.47 -24.12
N THR A 228 2.29 3.56 -24.18
CA THR A 228 1.43 2.57 -24.86
C THR A 228 1.70 2.48 -26.36
N LEU A 229 2.30 3.52 -26.96
CA LEU A 229 2.66 3.57 -28.38
C LEU A 229 3.93 2.78 -28.71
N ASP A 230 4.80 2.52 -27.73
CA ASP A 230 6.03 1.74 -27.92
C ASP A 230 5.79 0.22 -27.73
N ALA A 231 4.67 -0.14 -27.10
CA ALA A 231 4.27 -1.53 -26.93
C ALA A 231 3.42 -1.94 -28.14
N ALA A 232 3.87 -2.95 -28.89
CA ALA A 232 3.06 -3.59 -29.91
C ALA A 232 1.81 -4.18 -29.24
N VAL A 233 0.70 -3.45 -29.32
CA VAL A 233 -0.62 -3.96 -28.97
C VAL A 233 -1.17 -4.56 -30.25
N ASP A 234 -1.26 -5.88 -30.32
CA ASP A 234 -2.00 -6.57 -31.38
C ASP A 234 -3.46 -6.15 -31.25
N SER A 235 -3.84 -5.14 -32.05
CA SER A 235 -5.20 -4.65 -32.09
C SER A 235 -6.04 -5.70 -32.82
N PRO A 236 -7.09 -6.26 -32.19
CA PRO A 236 -7.99 -7.20 -32.86
C PRO A 236 -8.82 -6.56 -33.98
N LEU A 237 -8.68 -5.24 -34.21
CA LEU A 237 -9.25 -4.53 -35.37
C LEU A 237 -8.34 -4.53 -36.60
N ALA A 238 -7.11 -5.04 -36.52
CA ALA A 238 -6.21 -5.11 -37.67
C ALA A 238 -6.60 -6.21 -38.68
N ASP A 239 -7.51 -7.11 -38.30
CA ASP A 239 -7.87 -8.31 -39.06
C ASP A 239 -9.21 -8.20 -39.82
N THR A 240 -9.80 -7.01 -39.95
CA THR A 240 -10.90 -6.82 -40.90
C THR A 240 -10.35 -6.75 -42.32
N PRO A 241 -10.65 -7.72 -43.21
CA PRO A 241 -10.31 -7.57 -44.61
C PRO A 241 -11.26 -6.57 -45.25
N THR A 242 -10.68 -5.65 -46.02
CA THR A 242 -11.36 -4.71 -46.94
C THR A 242 -11.92 -3.43 -46.31
N ALA A 243 -11.03 -2.47 -46.08
CA ALA A 243 -11.31 -1.09 -46.46
C ALA A 243 -10.18 -0.67 -47.43
N PRO A 244 -10.46 -0.08 -48.60
CA PRO A 244 -9.42 0.32 -49.54
C PRO A 244 -8.48 1.30 -48.85
N ALA A 245 -7.19 1.12 -49.09
CA ALA A 245 -6.13 1.96 -48.58
C ALA A 245 -6.46 3.43 -48.85
N ARG A 246 -6.86 4.17 -47.81
CA ARG A 246 -6.86 5.63 -47.89
C ARG A 246 -5.40 6.02 -47.86
N GLU A 247 -4.88 6.31 -49.04
CA GLU A 247 -3.59 6.94 -49.28
C GLU A 247 -3.39 8.03 -48.23
N LYS A 248 -2.31 7.92 -47.47
CA LYS A 248 -1.94 8.90 -46.45
C LYS A 248 -1.43 10.13 -47.20
N THR A 249 -2.34 10.97 -47.68
CA THR A 249 -2.01 12.31 -48.16
C THR A 249 -1.32 13.02 -47.01
N ALA A 250 -0.08 13.46 -47.26
CA ALA A 250 0.66 14.30 -46.35
C ALA A 250 -0.25 15.44 -45.87
N THR A 251 -0.31 15.63 -44.57
CA THR A 251 -1.00 16.75 -43.92
C THR A 251 -0.46 18.07 -44.48
N ALA A 252 -1.18 18.65 -45.43
CA ALA A 252 -1.21 20.09 -45.58
C ALA A 252 -1.92 20.67 -44.36
N ASP A 253 -1.37 21.77 -43.83
CA ASP A 253 -1.92 22.53 -42.71
C ASP A 253 -3.42 22.78 -42.89
N VAL A 254 -4.24 22.17 -42.02
CA VAL A 254 -5.65 22.53 -41.86
C VAL A 254 -5.73 23.60 -40.77
N THR A 255 -5.30 24.81 -41.11
CA THR A 255 -5.83 26.04 -40.50
C THR A 255 -7.10 26.38 -41.25
N ALA A 256 -8.26 26.05 -40.66
CA ALA A 256 -9.58 26.67 -40.86
C ALA A 256 -10.68 25.64 -40.57
N LEU A 257 -11.01 25.47 -39.29
CA LEU A 257 -12.38 25.09 -38.94
C LEU A 257 -13.17 26.40 -38.96
N ASP A 258 -13.64 26.76 -40.16
CA ASP A 258 -14.45 27.95 -40.42
C ASP A 258 -15.87 27.72 -39.86
N LEU A 259 -16.23 28.46 -38.82
CA LEU A 259 -17.54 28.47 -38.20
C LEU A 259 -18.28 29.72 -38.69
N THR A 260 -18.82 29.67 -39.91
CA THR A 260 -19.50 30.82 -40.55
C THR A 260 -21.03 30.71 -40.60
N ASP A 261 -21.67 29.93 -39.72
CA ASP A 261 -23.14 29.85 -39.63
C ASP A 261 -23.68 30.24 -38.25
N VAL A 262 -23.35 31.46 -37.79
CA VAL A 262 -24.07 32.13 -36.71
C VAL A 262 -24.74 33.39 -37.28
N PRO A 263 -26.08 33.48 -37.29
CA PRO A 263 -26.78 34.69 -37.75
C PRO A 263 -26.36 35.93 -36.97
N GLU A 264 -26.01 37.01 -37.67
CA GLU A 264 -25.39 38.24 -37.14
C GLU A 264 -26.33 39.18 -36.36
N ASP A 265 -27.57 38.79 -36.07
CA ASP A 265 -28.59 39.71 -35.52
C ASP A 265 -28.62 39.87 -33.99
N ALA A 266 -27.59 39.43 -33.25
CA ALA A 266 -27.53 39.59 -31.78
C ALA A 266 -26.42 40.52 -31.27
N VAL A 267 -25.78 41.31 -32.15
CA VAL A 267 -24.83 42.34 -31.73
C VAL A 267 -25.54 43.68 -31.56
N LYS A 268 -26.16 43.89 -30.39
CA LYS A 268 -26.35 45.23 -29.77
C LYS A 268 -26.73 45.10 -28.29
N ALA A 269 -26.03 45.89 -27.46
CA ALA A 269 -26.07 45.99 -25.99
C ALA A 269 -25.33 44.84 -25.27
N THR A 270 -24.17 45.03 -24.65
CA THR A 270 -23.85 46.05 -23.64
C THR A 270 -22.34 46.27 -23.58
N GLU A 271 -21.93 47.53 -23.69
CA GLU A 271 -20.55 47.99 -23.62
C GLU A 271 -20.15 48.14 -22.13
N VAL A 272 -19.15 47.38 -21.65
CA VAL A 272 -18.49 47.64 -20.36
C VAL A 272 -16.99 47.85 -20.58
N LYS A 273 -16.59 49.09 -20.29
CA LYS A 273 -15.28 49.72 -20.41
C LYS A 273 -14.13 48.94 -19.71
N PRO A 274 -12.94 48.78 -20.32
CA PRO A 274 -11.82 48.11 -19.67
C PRO A 274 -11.06 49.08 -18.75
N ALA A 275 -10.89 48.70 -17.49
CA ALA A 275 -10.07 49.42 -16.53
C ALA A 275 -8.58 49.00 -16.63
N ARG A 276 -7.79 49.92 -17.18
CA ARG A 276 -6.38 50.29 -16.93
C ARG A 276 -5.51 49.31 -16.09
N LYS A 277 -4.41 48.84 -16.69
CA LYS A 277 -3.23 48.23 -16.05
C LYS A 277 -2.48 49.21 -15.14
N GLN A 278 -2.06 48.76 -13.96
CA GLN A 278 -0.86 49.23 -13.24
C GLN A 278 -0.18 48.07 -12.48
N PRO A 279 1.12 48.18 -12.15
CA PRO A 279 2.06 47.05 -12.12
C PRO A 279 2.32 46.43 -10.73
N ALA A 280 2.84 45.20 -10.78
CA ALA A 280 3.73 44.48 -9.87
C ALA A 280 3.61 44.69 -8.35
N ASN A 281 3.30 43.61 -7.62
CA ASN A 281 4.04 43.29 -6.40
C ASN A 281 4.12 41.76 -6.17
N THR A 282 5.30 41.20 -6.39
CA THR A 282 5.71 39.87 -5.94
C THR A 282 5.82 39.86 -4.42
N ALA A 283 4.77 39.41 -3.74
CA ALA A 283 4.85 39.06 -2.32
C ALA A 283 5.33 37.61 -2.19
N VAL A 284 6.59 37.49 -1.77
CA VAL A 284 7.21 36.27 -1.23
C VAL A 284 6.32 35.70 -0.13
N TYR A 285 5.90 34.45 -0.28
CA TYR A 285 5.22 33.68 0.78
C TYR A 285 6.20 33.45 1.94
N LYS A 286 6.13 34.29 2.97
CA LYS A 286 6.70 34.04 4.29
C LYS A 286 5.69 33.19 5.08
N PRO A 287 6.09 32.05 5.68
CA PRO A 287 5.23 31.35 6.62
C PRO A 287 5.08 32.22 7.86
N THR A 288 3.86 32.69 8.14
CA THR A 288 3.53 33.33 9.40
C THR A 288 3.69 32.33 10.53
N ALA A 289 4.59 32.64 11.46
CA ALA A 289 4.70 31.97 12.74
C ALA A 289 3.35 32.06 13.47
N ASN A 290 2.69 30.93 13.67
CA ASN A 290 1.59 30.85 14.61
C ASN A 290 2.15 31.17 16.01
N LYS A 291 1.67 32.30 16.54
CA LYS A 291 1.76 32.64 17.96
C LYS A 291 1.12 31.49 18.76
N PRO A 292 1.78 30.92 19.78
CA PRO A 292 1.16 29.92 20.63
C PRO A 292 -0.06 30.53 21.30
N ALA A 293 -1.21 29.87 21.14
CA ALA A 293 -2.32 30.05 22.07
C ALA A 293 -1.81 29.71 23.48
N ALA A 294 -2.24 30.51 24.45
CA ALA A 294 -1.98 30.27 25.86
C ALA A 294 -2.35 28.81 26.23
N PRO A 295 -1.60 28.16 27.15
CA PRO A 295 -1.91 26.80 27.55
C PRO A 295 -3.32 26.79 28.18
N ALA A 296 -4.18 25.91 27.66
CA ALA A 296 -5.39 25.52 28.36
C ALA A 296 -4.97 24.90 29.70
N ASP A 297 -5.62 25.32 30.79
CA ASP A 297 -5.33 24.82 32.13
C ASP A 297 -5.46 23.30 32.17
N ALA A 298 -4.41 22.63 32.66
CA ALA A 298 -4.36 21.18 32.82
C ALA A 298 -5.47 20.73 33.78
N VAL A 299 -6.39 19.90 33.30
CA VAL A 299 -7.37 19.22 34.17
C VAL A 299 -6.64 18.04 34.82
N LEU A 300 -6.08 18.31 36.00
CA LEU A 300 -5.38 17.31 36.80
C LEU A 300 -6.40 16.46 37.56
N SER A 301 -6.23 15.14 37.50
CA SER A 301 -6.89 14.21 38.44
C SER A 301 -6.43 14.48 39.87
N ALA A 302 -7.15 13.94 40.87
CA ALA A 302 -6.75 14.06 42.29
C ALA A 302 -5.35 13.47 42.58
N SER A 303 -4.80 12.65 41.68
CA SER A 303 -3.45 12.09 41.71
C SER A 303 -2.41 12.92 40.93
N GLY A 304 -2.78 14.08 40.36
CA GLY A 304 -1.86 14.95 39.63
C GLY A 304 -1.49 14.46 38.22
N GLU A 305 -2.20 13.47 37.69
CA GLU A 305 -2.03 13.00 36.31
C GLU A 305 -2.92 13.82 35.37
N ASP A 306 -2.36 14.22 34.22
CA ASP A 306 -3.04 14.97 33.16
C ASP A 306 -4.00 14.05 32.39
N VAL A 307 -5.30 14.37 32.43
CA VAL A 307 -6.39 13.53 31.87
C VAL A 307 -6.82 14.03 30.48
N SER A 308 -6.15 15.05 29.93
CA SER A 308 -6.53 15.66 28.64
C SER A 308 -6.46 14.72 27.43
N ASP A 309 -5.74 13.60 27.54
CA ASP A 309 -5.63 12.57 26.49
C ASP A 309 -6.77 11.52 26.49
N TYR A 310 -7.71 11.57 27.47
CA TYR A 310 -8.78 10.56 27.62
C TYR A 310 -10.20 11.07 27.27
N ILE A 311 -10.34 12.32 26.84
CA ILE A 311 -11.63 12.94 26.44
C ILE A 311 -11.68 13.09 24.92
#